data_AF-A0A520HND7-F1
#
_entry.id   AF-A0A520HND7-F1
#
_cell.length_a   1.000
_cell.length_b   1.000
_cell.length_c   1.000
_cell.angle_alpha   90.00
_cell.angle_beta   90.00
_cell.angle_gamma   90.00
#
_symmetry.space_group_name_H-M   'P 1'
#
loop_
_entity.id
_entity.type
_entity.pdbx_description
1 polymer ?
#
loop_
_entity_poly.entity_id
_entity_poly.type
_entity_poly.pdbx_seq_one_letter_code
_entity_poly.pdbx_strand_id
1 'polypeptide(L)'
;MAVMDEYAKNFNRSGITDAKDLLWYAKIEQHRYYTYADNEVKNGSKKRGEFKTGDQTHIQVIVSRKDLLNKLKLSPMNSSRGKNIEHSKKMGQFNRVAFKQCGETVFDKMFGFDRGLKDTMDYSNIRKNGTIEQRQQLDVLLLGEARMPADSKVIIHTAKEISLGKFDALQNMLSALRSTVSAFLDIMTDPGPTVGASPSPDEPKKRRKKKKGQKNDQSMNRGF
;
A
#
# COMPACT_ATOMS: atom_id res chain seq x y z
N MET A 1 6.78 -14.76 -16.80
CA MET A 1 5.76 -13.68 -16.74
C MET A 1 5.24 -13.55 -15.30
N ALA A 2 6.14 -13.35 -14.33
CA ALA A 2 5.86 -13.70 -12.93
C ALA A 2 4.72 -12.89 -12.26
N VAL A 3 4.57 -11.60 -12.56
CA VAL A 3 3.56 -10.78 -11.88
C VAL A 3 2.13 -11.08 -12.34
N MET A 4 1.94 -11.44 -13.61
CA MET A 4 0.61 -11.80 -14.14
C MET A 4 0.19 -13.19 -13.70
N ASP A 5 1.15 -14.08 -13.46
CA ASP A 5 0.88 -15.38 -12.85
C ASP A 5 0.32 -15.19 -11.43
N GLU A 6 0.92 -14.30 -10.62
CA GLU A 6 0.39 -13.96 -9.30
C GLU A 6 -0.97 -13.23 -9.36
N TYR A 7 -1.18 -12.39 -10.39
CA TYR A 7 -2.48 -11.77 -10.63
C TYR A 7 -3.58 -12.82 -10.90
N ALA A 8 -3.28 -13.83 -11.74
CA ALA A 8 -4.20 -14.92 -12.05
C ALA A 8 -4.54 -15.76 -10.81
N LYS A 9 -3.52 -16.21 -10.07
CA LYS A 9 -3.69 -17.04 -8.86
C LYS A 9 -4.54 -16.37 -7.80
N ASN A 10 -4.48 -15.04 -7.68
CA ASN A 10 -5.24 -14.29 -6.69
C ASN A 10 -6.77 -14.37 -6.90
N PHE A 11 -7.24 -14.81 -8.08
CA PHE A 11 -8.65 -15.07 -8.30
C PHE A 11 -9.18 -16.29 -7.53
N ASN A 12 -8.28 -17.22 -7.15
CA ASN A 12 -8.57 -18.47 -6.47
C ASN A 12 -9.76 -19.22 -7.09
N ARG A 13 -9.73 -19.38 -8.42
CA ARG A 13 -10.83 -19.92 -9.22
C ARG A 13 -10.31 -21.10 -10.04
N SER A 14 -11.10 -22.18 -10.09
CA SER A 14 -10.73 -23.33 -10.92
C SER A 14 -10.63 -22.92 -12.39
N GLY A 15 -9.54 -23.35 -13.05
CA GLY A 15 -9.25 -22.99 -14.44
C GLY A 15 -8.57 -21.64 -14.65
N ILE A 16 -8.20 -20.92 -13.57
CA ILE A 16 -7.37 -19.71 -13.64
C ILE A 16 -6.16 -19.92 -12.73
N THR A 17 -5.02 -20.19 -13.34
CA THR A 17 -3.81 -20.64 -12.64
C THR A 17 -2.61 -19.78 -12.95
N ASP A 18 -2.49 -19.27 -14.17
CA ASP A 18 -1.36 -18.47 -14.62
C ASP A 18 -1.78 -17.37 -15.60
N ALA A 19 -0.81 -16.60 -16.08
CA ALA A 19 -1.05 -15.52 -17.01
C ALA A 19 -1.61 -15.95 -18.38
N LYS A 20 -1.54 -17.24 -18.74
CA LYS A 20 -2.01 -17.75 -20.04
C LYS A 20 -3.52 -17.93 -20.05
N ASP A 21 -4.12 -18.16 -18.88
CA ASP A 21 -5.57 -18.24 -18.71
C ASP A 21 -6.24 -16.85 -18.84
N LEU A 22 -5.44 -15.78 -18.85
CA LEU A 22 -5.88 -14.40 -18.94
C LEU A 22 -5.71 -13.87 -20.37
N LEU A 23 -6.71 -13.14 -20.85
CA LEU A 23 -6.55 -12.28 -22.02
C LEU A 23 -6.09 -10.89 -21.56
N TRP A 24 -4.84 -10.53 -21.85
CA TRP A 24 -4.27 -9.25 -21.44
C TRP A 24 -3.27 -8.70 -22.47
N TYR A 25 -3.12 -7.39 -22.45
CA TYR A 25 -2.19 -6.64 -23.30
C TYR A 25 -1.47 -5.59 -22.47
N ALA A 26 -0.20 -5.31 -22.80
CA ALA A 26 0.56 -4.23 -22.19
C ALA A 26 1.02 -3.24 -23.24
N LYS A 27 0.90 -1.95 -22.93
CA LYS A 27 1.36 -0.84 -23.77
C LYS A 27 2.35 0.00 -22.96
N ILE A 28 3.52 0.26 -23.54
CA ILE A 28 4.52 1.17 -22.95
C ILE A 28 4.23 2.57 -23.47
N GLU A 29 4.12 3.54 -22.57
CA GLU A 29 3.94 4.96 -22.89
C GLU A 29 5.03 5.78 -22.21
N GLN A 30 5.63 6.72 -22.94
CA GLN A 30 6.73 7.55 -22.44
C GLN A 30 6.27 8.87 -21.81
N HIS A 31 4.99 9.20 -21.96
CA HIS A 31 4.47 10.52 -21.64
C HIS A 31 3.25 10.43 -20.72
N ARG A 32 3.21 11.29 -19.70
CA ARG A 32 2.01 11.59 -18.92
C ARG A 32 1.60 13.03 -19.13
N TYR A 33 0.29 13.25 -19.10
CA TYR A 33 -0.30 14.56 -19.32
C TYR A 33 -0.90 15.11 -18.04
N TYR A 34 -0.84 16.43 -17.87
CA TYR A 34 -1.57 17.11 -16.80
C TYR A 34 -3.08 17.05 -17.05
N THR A 35 -3.80 16.62 -16.02
CA THR A 35 -5.26 16.48 -15.97
C THR A 35 -5.86 17.53 -15.05
N TYR A 36 -7.19 17.66 -15.06
CA TYR A 36 -7.91 18.56 -14.16
C TYR A 36 -7.74 18.20 -12.67
N ALA A 37 -7.30 16.97 -12.36
CA ALA A 37 -7.13 16.51 -11.00
C ALA A 37 -5.80 16.98 -10.38
N ASP A 38 -4.82 17.32 -11.20
CA ASP A 38 -3.47 17.71 -10.76
C ASP A 38 -3.50 19.07 -10.05
N ASN A 39 -2.75 19.20 -8.96
CA ASN A 39 -2.75 20.41 -8.13
C ASN A 39 -2.11 21.59 -8.88
N GLU A 40 -1.15 21.31 -9.75
CA GLU A 40 -0.45 22.27 -10.60
C GLU A 40 -1.40 22.92 -11.62
N VAL A 41 -2.39 22.16 -12.10
CA VAL A 41 -3.44 22.70 -12.98
C VAL A 41 -4.44 23.52 -12.17
N LYS A 42 -4.82 23.05 -10.98
CA LYS A 42 -5.75 23.78 -10.09
C LYS A 42 -5.18 25.12 -9.61
N ASN A 43 -3.88 25.18 -9.38
CA ASN A 43 -3.18 26.37 -8.91
C ASN A 43 -2.73 27.27 -10.07
N GLY A 44 -3.03 26.91 -11.32
CA GLY A 44 -2.70 27.69 -12.52
C GLY A 44 -1.24 27.62 -12.97
N SER A 45 -0.39 26.84 -12.30
CA SER A 45 1.03 26.69 -12.63
C SER A 45 1.27 25.90 -13.92
N LYS A 46 0.34 25.02 -14.30
CA LYS A 46 0.42 24.17 -15.50
C LYS A 46 -0.89 24.13 -16.27
N LYS A 47 -0.81 23.93 -17.58
CA LYS A 47 -2.01 23.80 -18.44
C LYS A 47 -2.42 22.34 -18.59
N ARG A 48 -3.73 22.10 -18.67
CA ARG A 48 -4.27 20.78 -19.01
C ARG A 48 -3.73 20.33 -20.37
N GLY A 49 -3.34 19.05 -20.47
CA GLY A 49 -2.82 18.48 -21.72
C GLY A 49 -1.34 18.79 -21.96
N GLU A 50 -0.70 19.58 -21.12
CA GLU A 50 0.75 19.75 -21.13
C GLU A 50 1.43 18.46 -20.65
N PHE A 51 2.61 18.17 -21.19
CA PHE A 51 3.42 17.03 -20.75
C PHE A 51 3.93 17.26 -19.32
N LYS A 52 3.89 16.22 -18.51
CA LYS A 52 4.62 16.18 -17.24
C LYS A 52 6.11 16.09 -17.52
N THR A 53 6.90 16.86 -16.79
CA THR A 53 8.36 16.89 -16.92
C THR A 53 8.99 15.64 -16.29
N GLY A 54 10.24 15.35 -16.67
CA GLY A 54 11.00 14.18 -16.20
C GLY A 54 10.66 12.90 -16.97
N ASP A 55 11.24 11.78 -16.55
CA ASP A 55 10.92 10.47 -17.12
C ASP A 55 9.52 10.04 -16.65
N GLN A 56 8.59 9.92 -17.61
CA GLN A 56 7.20 9.54 -17.39
C GLN A 56 6.89 8.19 -18.04
N THR A 57 7.92 7.40 -18.33
CA THR A 57 7.75 6.05 -18.88
C THR A 57 6.93 5.20 -17.93
N HIS A 58 5.82 4.66 -18.43
CA HIS A 58 4.92 3.80 -17.67
C HIS A 58 4.27 2.76 -18.57
N ILE A 59 3.88 1.65 -17.96
CA ILE A 59 3.24 0.54 -18.66
C ILE A 59 1.75 0.55 -18.30
N GLN A 60 0.90 0.64 -19.32
CA GLN A 60 -0.52 0.41 -19.19
C GLN A 60 -0.80 -1.07 -19.45
N VAL A 61 -1.34 -1.77 -18.46
CA VAL A 61 -1.79 -3.14 -18.63
C VAL A 61 -3.31 -3.16 -18.71
N ILE A 62 -3.83 -3.70 -19.81
CA ILE A 62 -5.24 -3.91 -20.07
C ILE A 62 -5.52 -5.40 -19.91
N VAL A 63 -6.42 -5.75 -18.99
CA VAL A 63 -6.81 -7.14 -18.75
C VAL A 63 -8.30 -7.28 -19.03
N SER A 64 -8.67 -8.30 -19.80
CA SER A 64 -10.06 -8.64 -20.07
C SER A 64 -10.79 -8.98 -18.78
N ARG A 65 -12.06 -8.59 -18.70
CA ARG A 65 -12.95 -9.00 -17.60
C ARG A 65 -13.22 -10.52 -17.62
N LYS A 66 -12.98 -11.18 -18.75
CA LYS A 66 -13.17 -12.63 -18.88
C LYS A 66 -11.85 -13.34 -19.13
N ASP A 67 -11.83 -14.61 -18.76
CA ASP A 67 -10.77 -15.55 -19.13
C ASP A 67 -10.63 -15.68 -20.65
N LEU A 68 -9.52 -16.30 -21.07
CA LEU A 68 -9.23 -16.52 -22.49
C LEU A 68 -10.35 -17.31 -23.21
N LEU A 69 -11.00 -18.24 -22.50
CA LEU A 69 -12.10 -19.05 -23.02
C LEU A 69 -13.48 -18.37 -22.95
N ASN A 70 -13.56 -17.13 -22.46
CA ASN A 70 -14.79 -16.32 -22.39
C ASN A 70 -15.89 -16.91 -21.46
N LYS A 71 -15.54 -17.84 -20.56
CA LYS A 71 -16.42 -18.57 -19.63
C LYS A 71 -16.50 -17.95 -18.24
N LEU A 72 -15.36 -17.54 -17.68
CA LEU A 72 -15.24 -17.10 -16.29
C LEU A 72 -15.10 -15.58 -16.22
N LYS A 73 -15.85 -14.94 -15.32
CA LYS A 73 -15.71 -13.50 -15.04
C LYS A 73 -14.64 -13.30 -13.95
N LEU A 74 -13.68 -12.44 -14.26
CA LEU A 74 -12.57 -12.04 -13.41
C LEU A 74 -12.76 -10.56 -13.05
N SER A 75 -12.90 -10.29 -11.76
CA SER A 75 -13.07 -8.92 -11.26
C SER A 75 -12.11 -8.67 -10.09
N PRO A 76 -11.03 -7.90 -10.30
CA PRO A 76 -10.14 -7.51 -9.21
C PRO A 76 -10.81 -6.54 -8.19
N MET A 77 -12.02 -6.05 -8.51
CA MET A 77 -12.85 -5.24 -7.61
C MET A 77 -13.86 -6.07 -6.81
N ASN A 78 -13.74 -7.40 -6.80
CA ASN A 78 -14.60 -8.26 -6.00
C ASN A 78 -14.46 -7.91 -4.50
N SER A 79 -15.59 -7.86 -3.78
CA SER A 79 -15.61 -7.63 -2.33
C SER A 79 -15.11 -8.83 -1.55
N SER A 80 -15.25 -10.04 -2.11
CA SER A 80 -14.78 -11.28 -1.50
C SER A 80 -13.25 -11.35 -1.50
N ARG A 81 -12.69 -11.55 -0.31
CA ARG A 81 -11.25 -11.71 -0.06
C ARG A 81 -10.88 -13.10 0.46
N GLY A 82 -11.76 -14.09 0.29
CA GLY A 82 -11.55 -15.46 0.78
C GLY A 82 -12.05 -15.73 2.20
N LYS A 83 -12.77 -14.79 2.85
CA LYS A 83 -13.33 -15.00 4.20
C LYS A 83 -14.37 -16.13 4.25
N ASN A 84 -15.19 -16.25 3.21
CA ASN A 84 -16.13 -17.35 3.05
C ASN A 84 -15.63 -18.22 1.89
N ILE A 85 -15.14 -19.41 2.21
CA ILE A 85 -14.45 -20.31 1.26
C ILE A 85 -15.43 -20.78 0.17
N GLU A 86 -16.64 -21.19 0.53
CA GLU A 86 -17.64 -21.70 -0.41
C GLU A 86 -18.10 -20.62 -1.39
N HIS A 87 -18.44 -19.43 -0.88
CA HIS A 87 -18.82 -18.30 -1.71
C HIS A 87 -17.66 -17.84 -2.60
N SER A 88 -16.44 -17.82 -2.06
CA SER A 88 -15.23 -17.42 -2.82
C SER A 88 -14.88 -18.39 -3.92
N LYS A 89 -15.06 -19.70 -3.71
CA LYS A 89 -14.88 -20.71 -4.77
C LYS A 89 -15.86 -20.51 -5.93
N LYS A 90 -17.12 -20.16 -5.64
CA LYS A 90 -18.17 -19.98 -6.67
C LYS A 90 -18.07 -18.64 -7.40
N MET A 91 -17.89 -17.53 -6.67
CA MET A 91 -17.89 -16.17 -7.22
C MET A 91 -16.49 -15.69 -7.63
N GLY A 92 -15.43 -16.32 -7.14
CA GLY A 92 -14.07 -15.83 -7.15
C GLY A 92 -13.78 -14.92 -5.95
N GLN A 93 -12.50 -14.69 -5.68
CA GLN A 93 -12.01 -13.69 -4.73
C GLN A 93 -10.95 -12.82 -5.41
N PHE A 94 -10.60 -11.68 -4.81
CA PHE A 94 -9.37 -10.99 -5.20
C PHE A 94 -8.88 -10.12 -4.05
N ASN A 95 -7.71 -10.41 -3.50
CA ASN A 95 -7.12 -9.59 -2.46
C ASN A 95 -6.10 -8.61 -3.05
N ARG A 96 -6.50 -7.36 -3.20
CA ARG A 96 -5.66 -6.28 -3.76
C ARG A 96 -4.41 -5.99 -2.92
N VAL A 97 -4.46 -6.20 -1.61
CA VAL A 97 -3.30 -5.98 -0.72
C VAL A 97 -2.30 -7.12 -0.90
N ALA A 98 -2.78 -8.36 -0.87
CA ALA A 98 -1.95 -9.54 -1.11
C ALA A 98 -1.28 -9.50 -2.48
N PHE A 99 -2.01 -9.09 -3.53
CA PHE A 99 -1.43 -8.93 -4.87
C PHE A 99 -0.25 -7.95 -4.90
N LYS A 100 -0.38 -6.80 -4.23
CA LYS A 100 0.70 -5.81 -4.16
C LYS A 100 1.94 -6.37 -3.46
N GLN A 101 1.74 -7.05 -2.33
CA GLN A 101 2.83 -7.70 -1.58
C GLN A 101 3.51 -8.83 -2.38
N CYS A 102 2.73 -9.65 -3.10
CA CYS A 102 3.27 -10.65 -4.02
C CYS A 102 4.09 -9.99 -5.13
N GLY A 103 3.60 -8.87 -5.68
CA GLY A 103 4.32 -8.07 -6.67
C GLY A 103 5.69 -7.58 -6.18
N GLU A 104 5.77 -7.09 -4.95
CA GLU A 104 7.05 -6.72 -4.32
C GLU A 104 8.00 -7.91 -4.23
N THR A 105 7.51 -9.04 -3.71
CA THR A 105 8.32 -10.26 -3.57
C THR A 105 8.83 -10.78 -4.93
N VAL A 106 7.98 -10.71 -5.97
CA VAL A 106 8.35 -11.11 -7.32
C VAL A 106 9.39 -10.16 -7.91
N PHE A 107 9.23 -8.86 -7.70
CA PHE A 107 10.18 -7.85 -8.16
C PHE A 107 11.54 -8.03 -7.52
N ASP A 108 11.59 -8.15 -6.19
CA ASP A 108 12.83 -8.27 -5.43
C ASP A 108 13.59 -9.53 -5.83
N LYS A 109 12.89 -10.65 -6.06
CA LYS A 109 13.49 -11.89 -6.55
C LYS A 109 14.00 -11.80 -7.98
N MET A 110 13.26 -11.12 -8.86
CA MET A 110 13.59 -11.06 -10.29
C MET A 110 14.76 -10.13 -10.58
N PHE A 111 14.84 -9.01 -9.85
CA PHE A 111 15.85 -7.97 -10.08
C PHE A 111 16.94 -7.93 -9.00
N GLY A 112 16.84 -8.77 -7.96
CA GLY A 112 17.77 -8.74 -6.83
C GLY A 112 17.72 -7.42 -6.06
N PHE A 113 16.55 -6.77 -6.02
CA PHE A 113 16.40 -5.47 -5.39
C PHE A 113 16.42 -5.61 -3.87
N ASP A 114 17.38 -4.94 -3.22
CA ASP A 114 17.49 -4.90 -1.76
C ASP A 114 16.57 -3.81 -1.21
N ARG A 115 15.33 -4.21 -0.91
CA ARG A 115 14.27 -3.32 -0.44
C ARG A 115 14.47 -2.99 1.04
N GLY A 116 14.46 -1.70 1.39
CA GLY A 116 14.41 -1.26 2.79
C GLY A 116 12.98 -1.29 3.38
N LEU A 117 12.86 -1.22 4.70
CA LEU A 117 11.58 -1.24 5.41
C LEU A 117 10.62 -0.14 4.90
N LYS A 118 11.14 1.08 4.71
CA LYS A 118 10.35 2.24 4.25
C LYS A 118 9.70 2.05 2.88
N ASP A 119 10.30 1.21 2.04
CA ASP A 119 9.86 0.95 0.66
C ASP A 119 8.93 -0.27 0.55
N THR A 120 8.54 -0.86 1.69
CA THR A 120 7.67 -2.04 1.74
C THR A 120 6.19 -1.65 1.80
N MET A 121 5.32 -2.43 1.17
CA MET A 121 3.86 -2.23 1.20
C MET A 121 3.33 -2.26 2.63
N ASP A 122 3.88 -3.13 3.48
CA ASP A 122 3.48 -3.27 4.89
C ASP A 122 3.72 -1.99 5.68
N TYR A 123 4.89 -1.36 5.52
CA TYR A 123 5.19 -0.05 6.11
C TYR A 123 4.16 1.01 5.69
N SER A 124 3.91 1.11 4.38
CA SER A 124 2.92 2.05 3.84
C SER A 124 1.50 1.76 4.32
N ASN A 125 1.14 0.49 4.48
CA ASN A 125 -0.18 0.06 4.93
C ASN A 125 -0.40 0.38 6.42
N ILE A 126 0.56 0.07 7.28
CA ILE A 126 0.52 0.38 8.72
C ILE A 126 0.44 1.89 8.94
N ARG A 127 1.25 2.68 8.22
CA ARG A 127 1.26 4.13 8.37
C ARG A 127 -0.07 4.78 7.99
N LYS A 128 -0.71 4.29 6.92
CA LYS A 128 -2.00 4.85 6.44
C LYS A 128 -3.21 4.30 7.19
N ASN A 129 -3.27 2.99 7.41
CA ASN A 129 -4.47 2.27 7.84
C ASN A 129 -4.30 1.47 9.15
N GLY A 130 -3.09 1.37 9.70
CA GLY A 130 -2.81 0.59 10.90
C GLY A 130 -3.34 1.22 12.19
N THR A 131 -3.45 0.39 13.24
CA THR A 131 -3.80 0.81 14.60
C THR A 131 -2.69 1.64 15.25
N ILE A 132 -2.98 2.26 16.38
CA ILE A 132 -1.98 3.02 17.15
C ILE A 132 -0.84 2.10 17.59
N GLU A 133 -1.17 0.90 18.07
CA GLU A 133 -0.20 -0.13 18.48
C GLU A 133 0.68 -0.56 17.31
N GLN A 134 0.11 -0.88 16.16
CA GLN A 134 0.88 -1.25 14.96
C GLN A 134 1.84 -0.14 14.51
N ARG A 135 1.46 1.13 14.70
CA ARG A 135 2.33 2.26 14.39
C ARG A 135 3.47 2.40 15.39
N GLN A 136 3.21 2.26 16.69
CA GLN A 136 4.26 2.25 17.71
C GLN A 136 5.26 1.10 17.49
N GLN A 137 4.73 -0.07 17.16
CA GLN A 137 5.50 -1.24 16.78
C GLN A 137 6.40 -0.96 15.56
N LEU A 138 5.86 -0.32 14.52
CA LEU A 138 6.60 0.10 13.34
C LEU A 138 7.69 1.13 13.66
N ASP A 139 7.42 2.09 14.55
CA ASP A 139 8.39 3.11 14.95
C ASP A 139 9.61 2.48 15.65
N VAL A 140 9.41 1.45 16.47
CA VAL A 140 10.51 0.69 17.08
C VAL A 140 11.33 -0.06 16.03
N LEU A 141 10.68 -0.69 15.03
CA LEU A 141 11.41 -1.34 13.94
C LEU A 141 12.25 -0.35 13.14
N LEU A 142 11.74 0.86 12.93
CA LEU A 142 12.45 1.92 12.21
C LEU A 142 13.71 2.37 12.95
N LEU A 143 13.65 2.46 14.28
CA LEU A 143 14.81 2.77 15.12
C LEU A 143 15.84 1.64 15.08
N GLY A 144 15.39 0.39 15.12
CA GLY A 144 16.26 -0.79 15.01
C GLY A 144 17.00 -0.84 13.67
N GLU A 145 16.30 -0.61 12.56
CA GLU A 145 16.88 -0.61 11.20
C GLU A 145 17.99 0.44 11.06
N ALA A 146 17.82 1.63 11.64
CA ALA A 146 18.79 2.72 11.55
C ALA A 146 20.14 2.41 12.23
N ARG A 147 20.13 1.54 13.26
CA ARG A 147 21.33 1.23 14.07
C ARG A 147 21.94 -0.13 13.71
N MET A 148 21.16 -1.04 13.12
CA MET A 148 21.59 -2.38 12.69
C MET A 148 21.07 -2.72 11.28
N PRO A 149 21.74 -2.25 10.21
CA PRO A 149 21.32 -2.55 8.84
C PRO A 149 21.49 -4.04 8.46
N ALA A 150 22.33 -4.79 9.17
CA ALA A 150 22.59 -6.21 8.89
C ALA A 150 21.36 -7.12 9.07
N ASP A 151 20.40 -6.73 9.91
CA ASP A 151 19.19 -7.52 10.22
C ASP A 151 17.96 -7.10 9.38
N SER A 152 18.15 -6.34 8.30
CA SER A 152 17.06 -5.75 7.49
C SER A 152 15.99 -6.77 7.06
N LYS A 153 16.38 -7.99 6.66
CA LYS A 153 15.44 -9.06 6.27
C LYS A 153 14.54 -9.52 7.41
N VAL A 154 15.08 -9.60 8.63
CA VAL A 154 14.32 -9.97 9.84
C VAL A 154 13.33 -8.86 10.16
N ILE A 155 13.78 -7.60 10.11
CA ILE A 155 12.96 -6.41 10.35
C ILE A 155 11.78 -6.33 9.35
N ILE A 156 12.04 -6.54 8.06
CA ILE A 156 11.02 -6.55 7.01
C ILE A 156 10.02 -7.70 7.23
N HIS A 157 10.51 -8.88 7.62
CA HIS A 157 9.63 -9.99 7.97
C HIS A 157 8.72 -9.64 9.15
N THR A 158 9.25 -9.05 10.22
CA THR A 158 8.44 -8.63 11.36
C THR A 158 7.44 -7.53 10.99
N ALA A 159 7.80 -6.59 10.11
CA ALA A 159 6.86 -5.58 9.63
C ALA A 159 5.65 -6.21 8.93
N LYS A 160 5.86 -7.30 8.18
CA LYS A 160 4.78 -8.10 7.59
C LYS A 160 3.90 -8.75 8.66
N GLU A 161 4.50 -9.29 9.71
CA GLU A 161 3.77 -9.90 10.83
C GLU A 161 2.93 -8.90 11.63
N ILE A 162 3.45 -7.69 11.83
CA ILE A 162 2.72 -6.56 12.42
C ILE A 162 1.52 -6.20 11.54
N SER A 163 1.72 -6.08 10.22
CA SER A 163 0.61 -5.77 9.31
C SER A 163 -0.47 -6.86 9.28
N LEU A 164 -0.11 -8.11 9.58
CA LEU A 164 -1.06 -9.22 9.72
C LEU A 164 -1.75 -9.24 11.09
N GLY A 165 -1.32 -8.40 12.03
CA GLY A 165 -1.87 -8.34 13.38
C GLY A 165 -1.48 -9.54 14.24
N LYS A 166 -0.31 -10.14 14.00
CA LYS A 166 0.17 -11.28 14.81
C LYS A 166 0.60 -10.90 16.23
N PHE A 167 0.88 -9.62 16.48
CA PHE A 167 1.35 -9.13 17.77
C PHE A 167 0.31 -8.22 18.41
N ASP A 168 -0.27 -8.68 19.52
CA ASP A 168 -1.23 -7.90 20.30
C ASP A 168 -0.57 -6.74 21.06
N ALA A 169 0.73 -6.84 21.36
CA ALA A 169 1.46 -5.85 22.14
C ALA A 169 2.92 -5.74 21.69
N LEU A 170 3.55 -4.60 22.03
CA LEU A 170 4.95 -4.32 21.72
C LEU A 170 5.91 -5.34 22.37
N GLN A 171 5.62 -5.77 23.60
CA GLN A 171 6.45 -6.75 24.31
C GLN A 171 6.50 -8.11 23.61
N ASN A 172 5.37 -8.55 23.05
CA ASN A 172 5.29 -9.82 22.31
C ASN A 172 6.04 -9.75 20.98
N MET A 173 6.09 -8.57 20.36
CA MET A 173 6.89 -8.37 19.16
C MET A 173 8.38 -8.36 19.48
N LEU A 174 8.78 -7.64 20.54
CA LEU A 174 10.16 -7.61 20.99
C LEU A 174 10.66 -9.01 21.37
N SER A 175 9.89 -9.81 22.11
CA SER A 175 10.31 -11.16 22.49
C SER A 175 10.57 -12.07 21.28
N ALA A 176 9.85 -11.89 20.17
CA ALA A 176 10.10 -12.60 18.90
C ALA A 176 11.37 -12.12 18.18
N LEU A 177 11.83 -10.91 18.47
CA LEU A 177 12.91 -10.18 17.79
C LEU A 177 14.21 -10.20 18.63
N ARG A 178 14.56 -11.37 19.19
CA ARG A 178 15.61 -11.60 20.19
C ARG A 178 16.95 -10.87 19.94
N SER A 179 17.40 -10.66 18.69
CA SER A 179 18.63 -9.90 18.37
C SER A 179 18.43 -8.37 18.45
N THR A 180 17.36 -7.85 17.85
CA THR A 180 16.96 -6.44 17.92
C THR A 180 16.46 -5.99 19.30
N VAL A 181 16.08 -6.90 20.19
CA VAL A 181 15.79 -6.56 21.60
C VAL A 181 17.01 -5.93 22.26
N SER A 182 18.24 -6.37 21.95
CA SER A 182 19.44 -5.72 22.49
C SER A 182 19.51 -4.25 22.06
N ALA A 183 19.25 -3.96 20.78
CA ALA A 183 19.24 -2.59 20.28
C ALA A 183 18.14 -1.73 20.90
N PHE A 184 16.95 -2.31 21.14
CA PHE A 184 15.86 -1.61 21.84
C PHE A 184 16.14 -1.43 23.34
N LEU A 185 16.73 -2.42 24.00
CA LEU A 185 17.14 -2.32 25.40
C LEU A 185 18.24 -1.27 25.55
N ASP A 186 19.23 -1.23 24.66
CA ASP A 186 20.22 -0.16 24.59
C ASP A 186 19.54 1.21 24.41
N ILE A 187 18.51 1.33 23.56
CA ILE A 187 17.72 2.57 23.41
C ILE A 187 17.02 2.98 24.72
N MET A 188 16.55 2.02 25.52
CA MET A 188 15.89 2.28 26.81
C MET A 188 16.87 2.49 27.97
N THR A 189 18.09 1.94 27.88
CA THR A 189 19.10 1.95 28.94
C THR A 189 20.20 2.98 28.71
N ASP A 190 20.28 3.60 27.53
CA ASP A 190 21.20 4.70 27.24
C ASP A 190 20.66 6.01 27.85
N PRO A 191 21.33 6.59 28.88
CA PRO A 191 20.97 7.89 29.40
C PRO A 191 21.46 8.94 28.40
N GLY A 192 20.65 9.21 27.38
CA GLY A 192 20.89 10.34 26.49
C GLY A 192 21.06 11.64 27.32
N PRO A 193 21.96 12.55 26.91
CA PRO A 193 22.23 13.77 27.67
C PRO A 193 20.93 14.58 27.78
N THR A 194 20.70 15.07 29.00
CA THR A 194 19.66 16.00 29.42
C THR A 194 19.00 16.75 28.26
N VAL A 195 17.71 16.47 28.03
CA VAL A 195 16.85 17.26 27.14
C VAL A 195 16.72 18.66 27.73
N GLY A 196 17.62 19.55 27.31
CA GLY A 196 17.55 20.98 27.52
C GLY A 196 17.70 21.68 26.17
N ALA A 197 16.60 21.76 25.40
CA ALA A 197 16.47 22.74 24.33
C ALA A 197 14.99 22.88 23.94
N SER A 198 14.48 24.08 24.16
CA SER A 198 13.14 24.58 23.84
C SER A 198 12.71 24.37 22.39
N PRO A 199 11.41 24.10 22.11
CA PRO A 199 10.88 24.25 20.75
C PRO A 199 10.50 25.71 20.50
N SER A 200 11.18 26.36 19.55
CA SER A 200 10.69 27.57 18.89
C SER A 200 9.51 27.21 17.96
N PRO A 201 8.46 28.04 17.88
CA PRO A 201 7.29 27.79 17.05
C PRO A 201 7.53 28.31 15.62
N ASP A 202 7.11 27.56 14.60
CA ASP A 202 6.34 28.08 13.45
C ASP A 202 6.19 27.01 12.35
N GLU A 203 4.97 26.48 12.19
CA GLU A 203 4.29 26.37 10.89
C GLU A 203 2.80 25.98 11.07
N PRO A 204 1.89 26.48 10.21
CA PRO A 204 0.48 26.64 10.55
C PRO A 204 -0.36 25.36 10.36
N LYS A 205 -1.10 25.00 11.41
CA LYS A 205 -2.16 23.98 11.38
C LYS A 205 -3.30 24.39 10.45
N LYS A 206 -3.51 23.66 9.34
CA LYS A 206 -4.73 23.72 8.52
C LYS A 206 -5.96 23.32 9.36
N ARG A 207 -6.76 24.30 9.78
CA ARG A 207 -8.06 24.11 10.43
C ARG A 207 -9.06 23.45 9.47
N ARG A 208 -9.56 22.26 9.82
CA ARG A 208 -10.75 21.65 9.19
C ARG A 208 -12.00 22.43 9.65
N LYS A 209 -12.63 23.19 8.75
CA LYS A 209 -13.95 23.79 9.01
C LYS A 209 -15.02 22.69 9.02
N LYS A 210 -15.72 22.54 10.16
CA LYS A 210 -17.01 21.82 10.28
C LYS A 210 -18.04 22.55 9.41
N LYS A 211 -18.64 21.85 8.43
CA LYS A 211 -19.85 22.32 7.74
C LYS A 211 -21.04 22.20 8.71
N LYS A 212 -21.57 23.34 9.16
CA LYS A 212 -22.92 23.45 9.75
C LYS A 212 -23.92 23.23 8.62
N GLY A 213 -24.89 22.34 8.85
CA GLY A 213 -26.04 22.16 7.96
C GLY A 213 -26.91 23.42 7.96
N GLN A 214 -27.24 23.90 6.77
CA GLN A 214 -28.28 24.89 6.55
C GLN A 214 -29.33 24.23 5.66
N LYS A 215 -30.55 24.16 6.18
CA LYS A 215 -31.79 23.82 5.46
C LYS A 215 -31.89 24.71 4.22
N ASN A 216 -32.42 24.18 3.12
CA ASN A 216 -33.12 25.01 2.16
C ASN A 216 -34.29 24.25 1.54
N ASP A 217 -35.36 25.02 1.40
CA ASP A 217 -36.72 24.66 1.04
C ASP A 217 -36.85 24.02 -0.34
N GLN A 218 -37.78 23.08 -0.43
CA GLN A 218 -38.33 22.60 -1.68
C GLN A 218 -39.26 23.67 -2.26
N SER A 219 -38.89 24.24 -3.39
CA SER A 219 -39.87 24.73 -4.36
C SER A 219 -39.67 23.96 -5.67
N MET A 220 -40.70 23.22 -6.05
CA MET A 220 -40.85 22.57 -7.34
C MET A 220 -41.04 23.66 -8.41
N ASN A 221 -40.34 23.55 -9.53
CA ASN A 221 -40.94 23.94 -10.79
C ASN A 221 -40.45 23.06 -11.95
N ARG A 222 -41.43 22.66 -12.78
CA ARG A 222 -41.31 21.84 -13.97
C ARG A 222 -40.86 22.71 -15.16
N GLY A 223 -40.33 22.08 -16.22
CA GLY A 223 -40.44 22.64 -17.57
C GLY A 223 -39.36 22.23 -18.55
N PHE A 224 -39.76 21.31 -19.44
CA PHE A 224 -39.27 21.01 -20.79
C PHE A 224 -37.87 20.43 -20.98
#